data_AF-A0A9P7RDA4-F1
#
_entry.id   AF-A0A9P7RDA4-F1
#
_cell.length_a   1.000
_cell.length_b   1.000
_cell.length_c   1.000
_cell.angle_alpha   90.00
_cell.angle_beta   90.00
_cell.angle_gamma   90.00
#
_symmetry.space_group_name_H-M   'P 1'
#
loop_
_entity.id
_entity.type
_entity.pdbx_description
1 polymer ?
#
loop_
_entity_poly.entity_id
_entity_poly.type
_entity_poly.pdbx_seq_one_letter_code
_entity_poly.pdbx_strand_id
1 'polypeptide(L)' 'GVVLEKVCEYFQYWYRYREREDVPDMDIPVELCLELLVAADFLGLDKQNTGTV' A
#
# COMPACT_ATOMS: atom_id res chain seq x y z
N GLY A 1 -15.08 -2.19 -5.46
CA GLY A 1 -14.38 -3.30 -6.14
C GLY A 1 -13.26 -3.72 -5.21
N VAL A 2 -13.19 -5.01 -4.90
CA VAL A 2 -12.46 -5.54 -3.72
C VAL A 2 -10.99 -5.07 -3.67
N VAL A 3 -10.29 -5.03 -4.81
CA VAL A 3 -8.91 -4.53 -4.90
C VAL A 3 -8.79 -3.06 -4.51
N LEU A 4 -9.63 -2.19 -5.09
CA LEU A 4 -9.58 -0.75 -4.85
C LEU A 4 -9.96 -0.42 -3.40
N GLU A 5 -10.88 -1.18 -2.80
CA GLU A 5 -11.22 -1.05 -1.39
C GLU A 5 -10.01 -1.31 -0.49
N LYS A 6 -9.25 -2.39 -0.76
CA LYS A 6 -8.03 -2.71 -0.01
C LYS A 6 -6.89 -1.70 -0.27
N VAL A 7 -6.80 -1.13 -1.47
CA VAL A 7 -5.87 0.00 -1.76
C VAL A 7 -6.23 1.24 -0.92
N CYS A 8 -7.52 1.60 -0.85
CA CYS A 8 -7.97 2.71 -0.01
C CYS A 8 -7.69 2.46 1.48
N GLU A 9 -7.89 1.22 1.95
CA GLU A 9 -7.54 0.79 3.31
C GLU A 9 -6.03 0.98 3.57
N TYR A 10 -5.18 0.57 2.63
CA TYR A 10 -3.74 0.80 2.70
C TYR A 10 -3.38 2.29 2.81
N PHE A 11 -4.02 3.17 2.04
CA PHE A 11 -3.75 4.61 2.14
C PHE A 11 -4.11 5.20 3.51
N GLN A 12 -5.22 4.76 4.09
CA GLN A 12 -5.62 5.19 5.44
C GLN A 12 -4.66 4.66 6.49
N TYR A 13 -4.27 3.39 6.38
CA TYR A 13 -3.27 2.76 7.22
C TYR A 13 -1.93 3.53 7.14
N TRP A 14 -1.40 3.73 5.93
CA TRP A 14 -0.15 4.45 5.70
C TRP A 14 -0.22 5.86 6.28
N TYR A 15 -1.29 6.62 6.01
CA TYR A 15 -1.43 7.97 6.54
C TYR A 15 -1.48 8.01 8.08
N ARG A 16 -2.12 7.02 8.71
CA ARG A 16 -2.26 6.94 10.17
C ARG A 16 -0.96 6.55 10.87
N TYR A 17 -0.13 5.72 10.24
CA TYR A 17 1.05 5.11 10.86
C TYR A 17 2.39 5.59 10.29
N ARG A 18 2.42 6.42 9.23
CA ARG A 18 3.65 6.91 8.57
C ARG A 18 4.69 7.59 9.47
N GLU A 19 4.25 8.13 10.61
CA GLU A 19 5.10 8.87 11.57
C GLU A 19 5.23 8.13 12.91
N ARG A 20 4.76 6.87 12.97
CA ARG A 20 4.74 6.04 14.17
C ARG A 20 5.73 4.89 14.04
N GLU A 21 6.31 4.49 15.16
CA GLU A 21 7.18 3.30 15.24
C GLU A 21 6.39 2.03 15.59
N ASP A 22 5.25 2.18 16.27
CA ASP A 22 4.34 1.10 16.67
C ASP A 22 3.33 0.76 15.57
N VAL A 23 3.83 0.36 14.41
CA VAL A 23 3.01 0.08 13.24
C VAL A 23 2.40 -1.34 13.35
N PRO A 24 1.06 -1.48 13.41
CA PRO A 24 0.41 -2.80 13.50
C PRO A 24 0.39 -3.51 12.14
N ASP A 25 0.38 -4.84 12.13
CA ASP A 25 0.30 -5.61 10.88
C ASP A 25 -1.04 -5.41 10.18
N MET A 26 -1.01 -5.22 8.86
CA MET A 26 -2.21 -5.14 8.01
C MET A 26 -2.47 -6.49 7.36
N ASP A 27 -3.64 -7.09 7.62
CA ASP A 27 -4.05 -8.34 7.01
C ASP A 27 -4.43 -8.13 5.53
N ILE A 28 -3.71 -8.84 4.65
CA ILE A 28 -3.99 -8.89 3.21
C ILE A 28 -4.30 -10.35 2.83
N PRO A 29 -5.51 -10.63 2.31
CA PRO A 29 -5.84 -11.94 1.76
C PRO A 29 -4.88 -12.32 0.63
N VAL A 30 -4.37 -13.56 0.65
CA VAL A 30 -3.37 -14.03 -0.32
C VAL A 30 -3.89 -14.03 -1.76
N GLU A 31 -5.20 -14.16 -1.92
CA GLU A 31 -5.89 -14.13 -3.21
C GLU A 31 -5.80 -12.76 -3.88
N LEU A 32 -5.60 -11.69 -3.11
CA LEU A 32 -5.54 -10.31 -3.60
C LEU A 32 -4.11 -9.83 -3.88
N CYS A 33 -3.08 -10.57 -3.46
CA CYS A 33 -1.70 -10.10 -3.50
C CYS A 33 -1.23 -9.72 -4.92
N LEU A 34 -1.54 -10.53 -5.94
CA LEU A 34 -1.12 -10.26 -7.32
C LEU A 34 -1.87 -9.08 -7.93
N GLU A 35 -3.18 -8.97 -7.69
CA GLU A 35 -3.99 -7.86 -8.19
C GLU A 35 -3.59 -6.54 -7.52
N LEU A 36 -3.31 -6.56 -6.22
CA LEU A 36 -2.80 -5.40 -5.47
C LEU A 36 -1.41 -5.00 -5.92
N LEU A 37 -0.53 -5.95 -6.24
CA LEU A 37 0.80 -5.66 -6.79
C LEU A 37 0.69 -4.89 -8.11
N VAL A 38 -0.17 -5.34 -9.02
CA VAL A 38 -0.41 -4.65 -10.31
C VAL A 38 -1.06 -3.28 -10.08
N ALA A 39 -2.01 -3.19 -9.14
CA ALA A 39 -2.62 -1.91 -8.78
C ALA A 39 -1.61 -0.91 -8.20
N ALA A 40 -0.66 -1.38 -7.39
CA ALA A 40 0.41 -0.56 -6.83
C ALA A 40 1.34 -0.01 -7.91
N ASP A 41 1.73 -0.84 -8.89
CA ASP A 41 2.54 -0.43 -10.06
C ASP A 41 1.76 0.58 -10.94
N PHE A 42 0.48 0.31 -11.20
CA PHE A 42 -0.40 1.22 -11.94
C PHE A 42 -0.52 2.60 -11.26
N LEU A 43 -0.62 2.61 -9.93
CA LEU A 43 -0.68 3.83 -9.11
C LEU A 43 0.69 4.47 -8.89
N GLY A 44 1.78 3.82 -9.31
CA GLY A 44 3.16 4.28 -9.14
C GLY A 44 3.59 4.41 -7.68
N LEU A 45 3.10 3.54 -6.79
CA LEU A 45 3.44 3.57 -5.36
C LEU A 45 4.90 3.20 -5.10
N ASP A 46 5.53 2.49 -6.03
CA ASP A 46 6.94 2.13 -6.06
C ASP A 46 7.86 3.30 -6.43
N LYS A 47 7.31 4.39 -6.99
CA LYS A 47 8.10 5.50 -7.57
C LYS A 47 8.61 6.53 -6.54
N GLN A 48 8.57 6.22 -5.25
CA GLN A 48 9.07 7.14 -4.23
C GLN A 48 10.61 7.02 -4.07
N ASN A 49 11.27 8.09 -4.49
CA ASN A 49 12.68 8.46 -4.28
C ASN A 49 13.77 7.64 -5.00
N THR A 50 13.84 7.77 -6.33
CA THR A 50 15.15 8.00 -6.98
C THR A 50 15.51 9.48 -6.90
N GLY A 51 15.60 10.01 -5.68
CA GLY A 51 16.36 11.22 -5.40
C GLY A 51 17.81 10.80 -5.19
N THR A 52 18.50 10.44 -6.28
CA THR A 52 19.96 10.33 -6.27
C THR A 52 20.55 11.69 -5.94
N VAL A 53 21.32 11.70 -4.84
CA VAL A 53 22.41 12.60 -4.41
C VAL A 53 22.75 13.81 -5.27
#